data_AF-A0A7X3QG07-F1
#
_entry.id   AF-A0A7X3QG07-F1
#
_cell.length_a   1.000
_cell.length_b   1.000
_cell.length_c   1.000
_cell.angle_alpha   90.00
_cell.angle_beta   90.00
_cell.angle_gamma   90.00
#
_symmetry.space_group_name_H-M   'P 1'
#
loop_
_entity.id
_entity.type
_entity.pdbx_description
1 polymer ?
#
loop_
_entity_poly.entity_id
_entity_poly.type
_entity_poly.pdbx_seq_one_letter_code
_entity_poly.pdbx_strand_id
1 'polypeptide(L)'
;MMRRRAFPLGFGLSAVGLLVLAAPASWEGPVLVDVAPGHAIALLDAAGIVPLVLGSTIVFQEFWRRRGQLAQSMSNRPGAGLGAVFAAGLGLGLLIASAFSGFFWWWAVGAALFACTVVAAAAATALWGG
;
A
#
# COMPACT_ATOMS: atom_id res chain seq x y z
N MET A 1 -19.76 -12.48 11.85
CA MET A 1 -18.43 -12.52 12.52
C MET A 1 -17.21 -12.36 11.60
N MET A 2 -17.27 -12.64 10.28
CA MET A 2 -16.09 -12.55 9.39
C MET A 2 -15.59 -11.12 9.04
N ARG A 3 -16.32 -10.06 9.35
CA ARG A 3 -16.06 -8.68 8.87
C ARG A 3 -14.93 -7.90 9.57
N ARG A 4 -14.47 -8.32 10.75
CA ARG A 4 -13.42 -7.57 11.50
C ARG A 4 -12.00 -7.84 11.01
N ARG A 5 -11.78 -8.87 10.18
CA ARG A 5 -10.43 -9.32 9.78
C ARG A 5 -9.99 -8.86 8.38
N ALA A 6 -10.82 -8.13 7.63
CA ALA A 6 -10.52 -7.77 6.25
C ALA A 6 -9.32 -6.81 6.12
N PHE A 7 -9.26 -5.74 6.93
CA PHE A 7 -8.08 -4.85 6.97
C PHE A 7 -6.78 -5.57 7.37
N PRO A 8 -6.71 -6.31 8.50
CA PRO A 8 -5.46 -6.98 8.87
C PRO A 8 -5.07 -8.07 7.87
N LEU A 9 -6.03 -8.74 7.23
CA LEU A 9 -5.75 -9.66 6.13
C LEU A 9 -5.16 -8.93 4.92
N GLY A 10 -5.78 -7.82 4.50
CA GLY A 10 -5.31 -7.02 3.37
C GLY A 10 -3.90 -6.46 3.62
N PHE A 11 -3.67 -5.85 4.78
CA PHE A 11 -2.34 -5.38 5.19
C PHE A 11 -1.33 -6.52 5.32
N GLY A 12 -1.73 -7.66 5.88
CA GLY A 12 -0.87 -8.83 6.01
C GLY A 12 -0.41 -9.34 4.64
N LEU A 13 -1.33 -9.49 3.68
CA LEU A 13 -1.01 -9.91 2.31
C LEU A 13 -0.11 -8.89 1.61
N SER A 14 -0.39 -7.59 1.73
CA SER A 14 0.46 -6.54 1.18
C SER A 14 1.86 -6.54 1.79
N ALA A 15 1.98 -6.75 3.11
CA ALA A 15 3.26 -6.85 3.79
C ALA A 15 4.05 -8.09 3.34
N VAL A 16 3.41 -9.25 3.21
CA VAL A 16 4.05 -10.45 2.67
C VAL A 16 4.55 -10.20 1.24
N GLY A 17 3.73 -9.62 0.37
CA GLY A 17 4.13 -9.29 -1.00
C GLY A 17 5.32 -8.34 -1.06
N LEU A 18 5.32 -7.29 -0.23
CA LEU A 18 6.45 -6.37 -0.10
C LEU A 18 7.73 -7.05 0.39
N LEU A 19 7.63 -7.93 1.39
CA LEU A 19 8.78 -8.67 1.92
C LEU A 19 9.37 -9.62 0.87
N VAL A 20 8.52 -10.25 0.06
CA VAL A 20 8.97 -11.12 -1.05
C VAL A 20 9.66 -10.30 -2.13
N LEU A 21 9.12 -9.13 -2.50
CA LEU A 21 9.74 -8.24 -3.49
C LEU A 21 11.02 -7.55 -2.99
N ALA A 22 11.16 -7.38 -1.68
CA ALA A 22 12.36 -6.85 -1.05
C ALA A 22 13.46 -7.91 -0.86
N ALA A 23 13.22 -9.15 -1.28
CA ALA A 23 14.20 -10.21 -1.17
C ALA A 23 15.45 -9.91 -2.04
N PRO A 24 16.64 -10.42 -1.65
CA PRO A 24 17.86 -10.21 -2.40
C PRO A 24 17.77 -10.80 -3.81
N ALA A 25 18.38 -10.11 -4.79
CA ALA A 25 18.46 -10.57 -6.17
C ALA A 25 19.11 -11.97 -6.32
N SER A 26 19.95 -12.38 -5.36
CA SER A 26 20.54 -13.73 -5.33
C SER A 26 19.53 -14.85 -5.11
N TRP A 27 18.30 -14.52 -4.71
CA TRP A 27 17.19 -15.46 -4.53
C TRP A 27 16.20 -15.41 -5.70
N GLU A 28 16.45 -14.59 -6.72
CA GLU A 28 15.64 -14.57 -7.94
C GLU A 28 15.62 -15.98 -8.53
N GLY A 29 14.42 -16.56 -8.52
CA GLY A 29 14.18 -17.89 -9.07
C GLY A 29 14.22 -17.89 -10.61
N PRO A 30 13.65 -18.90 -11.26
CA PRO A 30 13.63 -18.96 -12.72
C PRO A 30 12.93 -17.72 -13.30
N VAL A 31 13.52 -17.17 -14.36
CA VAL A 31 12.90 -16.11 -15.17
C VAL A 31 11.66 -16.67 -15.84
N LEU A 32 10.52 -16.02 -15.63
CA LEU A 32 9.25 -16.39 -16.25
C LEU A 32 9.04 -15.67 -17.58
N VAL A 33 9.34 -14.37 -17.62
CA VAL A 33 9.14 -13.52 -18.79
C VAL A 33 10.31 -12.56 -18.91
N ASP A 34 10.97 -12.55 -20.06
CA ASP A 34 11.96 -11.54 -20.40
C ASP A 34 11.24 -10.33 -21.03
N VAL A 35 11.33 -9.17 -20.40
CA VAL A 35 10.57 -7.97 -20.81
C VAL A 35 11.45 -7.03 -21.62
N ALA A 36 12.73 -6.88 -21.23
CA ALA A 36 13.72 -6.08 -21.92
C ALA A 36 15.14 -6.51 -21.50
N PRO A 37 16.20 -6.13 -22.24
CA PRO A 37 17.58 -6.45 -21.86
C PRO A 37 17.89 -5.99 -20.43
N GLY A 38 18.13 -6.95 -19.53
CA GLY A 38 18.40 -6.69 -18.11
C GLY A 38 17.16 -6.44 -17.24
N HIS A 39 15.94 -6.64 -17.76
CA HIS A 39 14.67 -6.56 -17.02
C HIS A 39 13.84 -7.82 -17.30
N ALA A 40 13.96 -8.78 -16.40
CA ALA A 40 13.20 -10.02 -16.43
C ALA A 40 12.21 -10.04 -15.26
N ILE A 41 11.03 -10.62 -15.48
CA ILE A 41 10.08 -10.95 -14.42
C ILE A 41 10.44 -12.37 -13.94
N ALA A 42 11.01 -12.45 -12.74
CA ALA A 42 11.31 -13.71 -12.08
C ALA A 42 10.06 -14.31 -11.42
N LEU A 43 10.10 -15.62 -11.14
CA LEU A 43 9.06 -16.29 -10.33
C LEU A 43 8.84 -15.60 -8.98
N LEU A 44 9.91 -15.06 -8.40
CA LEU A 44 9.87 -14.35 -7.14
C LEU A 44 9.08 -13.04 -7.24
N ASP A 45 9.22 -12.31 -8.36
CA ASP A 45 8.44 -11.09 -8.62
C ASP A 45 6.95 -11.42 -8.72
N ALA A 46 6.60 -12.47 -9.46
CA ALA A 46 5.21 -12.91 -9.54
C ALA A 46 4.65 -13.32 -8.16
N ALA A 47 5.44 -14.06 -7.38
CA ALA A 47 5.08 -14.50 -6.03
C ALA A 47 4.92 -13.32 -5.05
N GLY A 48 5.62 -12.20 -5.26
CA GLY A 48 5.46 -10.97 -4.49
C GLY A 48 4.31 -10.09 -4.96
N ILE A 49 4.14 -9.93 -6.28
CA ILE A 49 3.09 -9.10 -6.89
C ILE A 49 1.69 -9.64 -6.56
N VAL A 50 1.48 -10.97 -6.64
CA VAL A 50 0.16 -11.58 -6.39
C VAL A 50 -0.41 -11.23 -5.00
N PRO A 51 0.26 -11.53 -3.87
CA PRO A 51 -0.24 -11.16 -2.55
C PRO A 51 -0.30 -9.64 -2.36
N LEU A 52 0.60 -8.87 -2.98
CA LEU A 52 0.57 -7.40 -2.92
C LEU A 52 -0.70 -6.83 -3.56
N VAL A 53 -1.05 -7.30 -4.77
CA VAL A 53 -2.26 -6.88 -5.51
C VAL A 53 -3.52 -7.33 -4.78
N LEU A 54 -3.56 -8.57 -4.30
CA LEU A 54 -4.71 -9.10 -3.56
C LEU A 54 -4.92 -8.33 -2.26
N GLY A 55 -3.86 -8.12 -1.48
CA GLY A 55 -3.91 -7.36 -0.22
C GLY A 55 -4.39 -5.92 -0.44
N SER A 56 -3.84 -5.24 -1.44
CA SER A 56 -4.20 -3.87 -1.80
C SER A 56 -5.65 -3.77 -2.26
N THR A 57 -6.12 -4.75 -3.04
CA THR A 57 -7.51 -4.83 -3.50
C THR A 57 -8.48 -5.00 -2.33
N ILE A 58 -8.16 -5.84 -1.35
CA ILE A 58 -8.97 -6.03 -0.15
C ILE A 58 -9.06 -4.72 0.66
N VAL A 59 -7.92 -4.05 0.87
CA VAL A 59 -7.88 -2.75 1.58
C VAL A 59 -8.72 -1.70 0.84
N PHE A 60 -8.57 -1.60 -0.48
CA PHE A 60 -9.34 -0.67 -1.31
C PHE A 60 -10.85 -0.95 -1.24
N GLN A 61 -11.26 -2.22 -1.37
CA GLN A 61 -12.66 -2.62 -1.27
C GLN A 61 -13.27 -2.27 0.09
N GLU A 62 -12.52 -2.44 1.19
CA GLU A 62 -12.99 -2.07 2.52
C GLU A 62 -13.13 -0.55 2.67
N PHE A 63 -12.21 0.25 2.13
CA PHE A 63 -12.39 1.70 2.10
C PHE A 63 -13.60 2.13 1.28
N TRP A 64 -13.80 1.52 0.10
CA TRP A 64 -14.96 1.81 -0.74
C TRP A 64 -16.28 1.54 -0.02
N ARG A 65 -16.35 0.38 0.66
CA ARG A 65 -17.53 -0.01 1.47
C ARG A 65 -17.77 0.92 2.66
N ARG A 66 -16.70 1.44 3.27
CA ARG A 66 -16.75 2.29 4.47
C ARG A 66 -16.61 3.78 4.17
N ARG A 67 -16.77 4.19 2.91
CA ARG A 67 -16.60 5.59 2.48
C ARG A 67 -17.42 6.59 3.28
N GLY A 68 -18.63 6.21 3.71
CA GLY A 68 -19.48 7.06 4.56
C GLY A 68 -18.90 7.28 5.96
N GLN A 69 -18.28 6.26 6.56
CA GLN A 69 -17.60 6.37 7.86
C GLN A 69 -16.33 7.22 7.74
N LEU A 70 -15.57 7.06 6.66
CA LEU A 70 -14.43 7.93 6.35
C LEU A 70 -14.85 9.40 6.23
N ALA A 71 -15.90 9.67 5.46
CA ALA A 71 -16.43 11.02 5.28
C ALA A 71 -16.89 11.61 6.62
N GLN A 72 -17.58 10.83 7.46
CA GLN A 72 -17.99 11.29 8.79
C GLN A 72 -16.79 11.56 9.70
N SER A 73 -15.77 10.69 9.69
CA SER A 73 -14.55 10.88 10.47
C SER A 73 -13.80 12.15 10.04
N MET A 74 -13.76 12.44 8.74
CA MET A 74 -13.18 13.68 8.22
C MET A 74 -14.00 14.90 8.64
N SER A 75 -15.34 14.81 8.63
CA SER A 75 -16.22 15.89 9.08
C SER A 75 -16.04 16.21 10.57
N ASN A 76 -15.83 15.20 11.42
CA ASN A 76 -15.60 15.39 12.85
C ASN A 76 -14.25 16.02 13.18
N ARG A 77 -13.24 15.85 12.31
CA ARG A 77 -11.87 16.38 12.49
C ARG A 77 -11.31 16.89 11.16
N PRO A 78 -11.80 18.04 10.65
CA PRO A 78 -11.49 18.50 9.30
C PRO A 78 -10.00 18.76 9.08
N GLY A 79 -9.30 19.33 10.08
CA GLY A 79 -7.86 19.57 10.00
C GLY A 79 -7.04 18.27 9.86
N ALA A 80 -7.39 17.23 10.63
CA ALA A 80 -6.73 15.93 10.52
C ALA A 80 -7.06 15.23 9.20
N GLY A 81 -8.29 15.35 8.71
CA GLY A 81 -8.72 14.82 7.41
C GLY A 81 -7.94 15.47 6.26
N LEU A 82 -7.84 16.80 6.24
CA LEU A 82 -7.06 17.54 5.25
C LEU A 82 -5.57 17.20 5.31
N GLY A 83 -5.00 17.13 6.53
CA GLY A 83 -3.62 16.71 6.74
C GLY A 83 -3.35 15.30 6.19
N ALA A 84 -4.27 14.35 6.41
CA ALA A 84 -4.14 12.99 5.88
C ALA A 84 -4.23 12.94 4.35
N VAL A 85 -5.13 13.70 3.73
CA VAL A 85 -5.25 13.77 2.26
C VAL A 85 -4.00 14.40 1.64
N PHE A 86 -3.51 15.49 2.23
CA PHE A 86 -2.27 16.14 1.80
C PHE A 86 -1.07 15.20 1.94
N ALA A 87 -0.91 14.55 3.09
CA ALA A 87 0.16 13.59 3.32
C ALA A 87 0.08 12.39 2.36
N ALA A 88 -1.12 11.90 2.04
CA ALA A 88 -1.30 10.80 1.09
C ALA A 88 -0.88 11.24 -0.33
N GLY A 89 -1.32 12.42 -0.77
CA GLY A 89 -0.96 12.98 -2.07
C GLY A 89 0.54 13.29 -2.18
N LEU A 90 1.13 13.88 -1.14
CA LEU A 90 2.56 14.16 -1.06
C LEU A 90 3.38 12.86 -1.10
N GLY A 91 2.98 11.84 -0.32
CA GLY A 91 3.66 10.56 -0.27
C GLY A 91 3.64 9.83 -1.62
N LEU A 92 2.48 9.83 -2.27
CA LEU A 92 2.33 9.28 -3.62
C LEU A 92 3.15 10.08 -4.65
N GLY A 93 3.12 11.40 -4.60
CA GLY A 93 3.91 12.27 -5.47
C GLY A 93 5.41 12.03 -5.31
N LEU A 94 5.88 11.86 -4.08
CA LEU A 94 7.26 11.49 -3.75
C LEU A 94 7.66 10.13 -4.31
N LEU A 95 6.79 9.11 -4.19
CA LEU A 95 7.01 7.80 -4.78
C LEU A 95 7.15 7.90 -6.30
N ILE A 96 6.20 8.56 -6.97
CA ILE A 96 6.24 8.74 -8.42
C ILE A 96 7.49 9.51 -8.83
N ALA A 97 7.78 10.64 -8.18
CA ALA A 97 8.95 11.46 -8.50
C ALA A 97 10.26 10.69 -8.30
N SER A 98 10.36 9.86 -7.25
CA SER A 98 11.54 9.05 -6.97
C SER A 98 11.84 8.02 -8.06
N ALA A 99 10.82 7.52 -8.76
CA ALA A 99 10.99 6.58 -9.86
C ALA A 99 11.68 7.21 -11.09
N PHE A 100 11.55 8.52 -11.30
CA PHE A 100 12.08 9.21 -12.48
C PHE A 100 13.40 9.94 -12.27
N SER A 101 13.81 10.16 -11.02
CA SER A 101 14.86 11.13 -10.70
C SER A 101 16.13 10.54 -10.10
N GLY A 102 16.17 9.21 -9.86
CA GLY A 102 17.32 8.55 -9.23
C GLY A 102 17.64 9.06 -7.82
N PHE A 103 16.76 9.85 -7.20
CA PHE A 103 16.97 10.43 -5.88
C PHE A 103 16.97 9.32 -4.81
N PHE A 104 18.17 9.02 -4.30
CA PHE A 104 18.40 8.02 -3.26
C PHE A 104 17.53 8.34 -2.02
N TRP A 105 16.72 7.36 -1.57
CA TRP A 105 15.89 7.33 -0.35
C TRP A 105 14.56 8.09 -0.30
N TRP A 106 14.24 8.97 -1.25
CA TRP A 106 12.95 9.68 -1.22
C TRP A 106 11.74 8.76 -1.44
N TRP A 107 11.95 7.63 -2.12
CA TRP A 107 10.96 6.58 -2.25
C TRP A 107 10.52 6.03 -0.87
N ALA A 108 11.45 5.89 0.08
CA ALA A 108 11.16 5.36 1.41
C ALA A 108 10.33 6.35 2.24
N VAL A 109 10.65 7.65 2.13
CA VAL A 109 9.87 8.72 2.76
C VAL A 109 8.46 8.77 2.18
N GLY A 110 8.33 8.71 0.85
CA GLY A 110 7.03 8.67 0.17
C GLY A 110 6.20 7.44 0.56
N ALA A 111 6.82 6.25 0.58
CA ALA A 111 6.21 5.00 1.01
C ALA A 111 5.71 5.08 2.46
N ALA A 112 6.56 5.56 3.37
CA ALA A 112 6.21 5.68 4.78
C ALA A 112 5.04 6.65 5.00
N LEU A 113 5.09 7.82 4.35
CA LEU A 113 4.03 8.82 4.46
C LEU A 113 2.70 8.27 3.93
N PHE A 114 2.72 7.66 2.75
CA PHE A 114 1.52 7.04 2.16
C PHE A 114 0.99 5.90 3.02
N ALA A 115 1.84 4.97 3.45
CA ALA A 115 1.44 3.84 4.30
C ALA A 115 0.82 4.31 5.63
N CYS A 116 1.42 5.31 6.29
CA CYS A 116 0.88 5.89 7.52
C CYS A 116 -0.54 6.46 7.31
N THR A 117 -0.79 7.17 6.20
CA THR A 117 -2.12 7.70 5.92
C THR A 117 -3.15 6.62 5.64
N VAL A 118 -2.76 5.54 4.95
CA VAL A 118 -3.61 4.37 4.70
C VAL A 118 -3.95 3.66 6.02
N VAL A 119 -2.96 3.44 6.89
CA VAL A 119 -3.17 2.82 8.21
C VAL A 119 -4.06 3.71 9.10
N ALA A 120 -3.83 5.02 9.12
CA ALA A 120 -4.63 5.98 9.88
C ALA A 120 -6.10 5.99 9.39
N ALA A 121 -6.32 5.97 8.07
CA ALA A 121 -7.65 5.86 7.50
C ALA A 121 -8.34 4.54 7.88
N ALA A 122 -7.61 3.42 7.84
CA ALA A 122 -8.15 2.13 8.26
C ALA A 122 -8.53 2.13 9.75
N ALA A 123 -7.67 2.67 10.62
CA ALA A 123 -7.93 2.79 12.05
C ALA A 123 -9.16 3.68 12.34
N ALA A 124 -9.32 4.80 11.62
CA ALA A 124 -10.48 5.68 11.75
C ALA A 124 -11.79 4.96 11.43
N THR A 125 -11.79 4.05 10.44
CA THR A 125 -12.98 3.23 10.12
C THR A 125 -13.19 2.03 11.06
N ALA A 126 -12.14 1.54 11.71
CA ALA A 126 -12.22 0.41 12.63
C ALA A 126 -12.78 0.81 14.01
N LEU A 127 -12.46 2.01 14.47
CA LEU A 127 -12.89 2.54 15.78
C LEU A 127 -14.37 2.96 15.83
N TRP A 128 -14.99 3.19 14.67
CA TRP A 128 -16.39 3.62 14.55
C TRP A 128 -17.39 2.48 14.28
N GLY A 129 -16.91 1.23 14.21
CA GLY A 129 -17.74 0.03 13.99
C GLY A 129 -18.08 -0.75 15.26
N GLY A 130 -18.21 -0.06 16.39
CA GLY A 130 -18.63 -0.58 17.69
C GLY A 130 -20.13 -0.49 17.88
#